data_AF-B2ARN9-F1
#
_entry.id   AF-B2ARN9-F1
#
_cell.length_a   1.000
_cell.length_b   1.000
_cell.length_c   1.000
_cell.angle_alpha   90.00
_cell.angle_beta   90.00
_cell.angle_gamma   90.00
#
_symmetry.space_group_name_H-M   'P 1'
#
loop_
_entity.id
_entity.type
_entity.pdbx_description
1 polymer ?
#
loop_
_entity_poly.entity_id
_entity_poly.type
_entity_poly.pdbx_seq_one_letter_code
_entity_poly.pdbx_strand_id
1 'polypeptide(L)'
;MQPTRALLGMRYRKLRLTTKDVNKGFYKGTGSGSMGRHTSRGGYIIEWNKVRTYVCPDLTGFKVTHSLSYYFFPPPPPKLDE
;
A
#
# COMPACT_ATOMS: atom_id res chain seq x y z
N MET A 1 -30.67 5.32 2.35
CA MET A 1 -31.01 4.43 1.23
C MET A 1 -30.67 3.00 1.65
N GLN A 2 -31.67 2.12 1.79
CA GLN A 2 -31.46 0.70 2.12
C GLN A 2 -31.49 -0.10 0.80
N PRO A 3 -30.49 -0.92 0.48
CA PRO A 3 -30.47 -1.71 -0.75
C PRO A 3 -31.55 -2.81 -0.73
N THR A 4 -32.01 -3.23 -1.92
CA THR A 4 -33.12 -4.18 -2.09
C THR A 4 -32.78 -5.60 -1.61
N ARG A 5 -33.80 -6.32 -1.09
CA ARG A 5 -33.67 -7.62 -0.41
C ARG A 5 -32.99 -8.73 -1.24
N ALA A 6 -33.07 -8.66 -2.58
CA ALA A 6 -32.42 -9.61 -3.48
C ALA A 6 -30.88 -9.49 -3.50
N LEU A 7 -30.35 -8.28 -3.29
CA LEU A 7 -28.90 -8.05 -3.15
C LEU A 7 -28.41 -8.52 -1.77
N LEU A 8 -29.20 -8.34 -0.71
CA LEU A 8 -28.84 -8.71 0.66
C LEU A 8 -28.81 -10.23 0.94
N GLY A 9 -29.71 -11.02 0.34
CA GLY A 9 -30.04 -12.36 0.85
C GLY A 9 -29.16 -13.54 0.41
N MET A 10 -28.61 -13.54 -0.82
CA MET A 10 -28.01 -14.78 -1.38
C MET A 10 -26.55 -14.66 -1.82
N ARG A 11 -26.20 -13.64 -2.61
CA ARG A 11 -24.85 -13.49 -3.16
C ARG A 11 -23.93 -12.68 -2.24
N TYR A 12 -24.43 -11.58 -1.68
CA TYR A 12 -23.64 -10.65 -0.86
C TYR A 12 -23.22 -11.25 0.50
N ARG A 13 -24.04 -12.10 1.09
CA ARG A 13 -23.73 -12.79 2.37
C ARG A 13 -22.48 -13.68 2.31
N LYS A 14 -22.11 -14.19 1.13
CA LYS A 14 -20.91 -15.03 0.93
C LYS A 14 -19.66 -14.22 0.60
N LEU A 15 -19.78 -12.91 0.36
CA LEU A 15 -18.65 -12.05 0.10
C LEU A 15 -17.88 -11.78 1.39
N ARG A 16 -16.58 -11.51 1.26
CA ARG A 16 -15.72 -11.18 2.40
C ARG A 16 -16.11 -9.80 2.93
N LEU A 17 -16.37 -9.71 4.22
CA LEU A 17 -16.69 -8.43 4.86
C LEU A 17 -15.56 -7.41 4.70
N THR A 18 -15.94 -6.23 4.26
CA THR A 18 -15.12 -5.02 4.20
C THR A 18 -15.42 -4.11 5.39
N THR A 19 -14.63 -3.05 5.54
CA THR A 19 -14.80 -2.06 6.62
C THR A 19 -16.08 -1.25 6.52
N LYS A 20 -16.81 -1.32 5.38
CA LYS A 20 -18.00 -0.51 5.12
C LYS A 20 -19.30 -1.32 5.09
N ASP A 21 -19.21 -2.64 5.25
CA ASP A 21 -20.38 -3.52 5.14
C ASP A 21 -21.18 -3.61 6.44
N VAL A 22 -20.53 -3.35 7.58
CA VAL A 22 -21.11 -3.54 8.93
C VAL A 22 -20.92 -2.27 9.77
N ASN A 23 -21.80 -2.09 10.76
CA ASN A 23 -21.77 -0.99 11.71
C ASN A 23 -20.70 -1.17 12.81
N LYS A 24 -20.89 -0.46 13.93
CA LYS A 24 -20.02 -0.42 15.11
C LYS A 24 -19.64 -1.83 15.61
N GLY A 25 -18.40 -1.95 16.10
CA GLY A 25 -17.86 -3.19 16.68
C GLY A 25 -17.04 -4.03 15.70
N PHE A 26 -17.23 -3.87 14.39
CA PHE A 26 -16.37 -4.50 13.38
C PHE A 26 -15.22 -3.56 12.98
N TYR A 27 -14.02 -3.84 13.48
CA TYR A 27 -12.80 -3.16 13.04
C TYR A 27 -11.94 -4.11 12.22
N LYS A 28 -11.60 -3.70 10.99
CA LYS A 28 -10.71 -4.45 10.09
C LYS A 28 -9.63 -3.52 9.57
N GLY A 29 -8.37 -3.91 9.77
CA GLY A 29 -7.21 -3.15 9.31
C GLY A 29 -7.04 -3.20 7.79
N THR A 30 -6.30 -2.23 7.25
CA THR A 30 -5.93 -2.11 5.83
C THR A 30 -4.55 -2.70 5.50
N GLY A 31 -3.88 -3.32 6.48
CA GLY A 31 -2.53 -3.88 6.28
C GLY A 31 -1.39 -2.87 6.43
N SER A 32 -1.64 -1.67 6.97
CA SER A 32 -0.61 -0.63 7.14
C SER A 32 0.52 -0.99 8.13
N GLY A 33 0.37 -2.06 8.91
CA GLY A 33 1.32 -2.48 9.95
C GLY A 33 1.17 -1.69 11.25
N SER A 34 1.76 -2.19 12.34
CA SER A 34 1.69 -1.54 13.67
C SER A 34 2.84 -0.55 13.86
N MET A 35 2.52 0.74 14.07
CA MET A 35 3.50 1.83 14.28
C MET A 35 3.75 2.13 15.76
N GLY A 36 3.28 1.28 16.67
CA GLY A 36 3.30 1.56 18.10
C GLY A 36 2.40 0.61 18.90
N ARG A 37 1.82 1.11 19.99
CA ARG A 37 0.99 0.33 20.91
C ARG A 37 -0.20 1.10 21.46
N HIS A 38 -1.29 0.39 21.72
CA HIS A 38 -2.42 0.94 22.47
C HIS A 38 -2.10 1.10 23.96
N THR A 39 -2.75 2.06 24.59
CA THR A 39 -2.73 2.26 26.04
C THR A 39 -3.97 1.62 26.66
N SER A 40 -3.91 1.32 27.97
CA SER A 40 -5.05 0.75 28.70
C SER A 40 -6.31 1.62 28.64
N ARG A 41 -6.16 2.94 28.49
CA ARG A 41 -7.26 3.91 28.40
C ARG A 41 -7.66 4.28 26.97
N GLY A 42 -7.31 3.46 25.98
CA GLY A 42 -7.76 3.62 24.59
C GLY A 42 -6.95 4.62 23.74
N GLY A 43 -5.96 5.31 24.31
CA GLY A 43 -4.99 6.10 23.53
C GLY A 43 -4.00 5.21 22.75
N TYR A 44 -3.19 5.83 21.89
CA TYR A 44 -2.15 5.15 21.10
C TYR A 44 -0.82 5.88 21.25
N ILE A 45 0.26 5.15 21.52
CA ILE A 45 1.63 5.68 21.63
C ILE A 45 2.42 5.20 20.42
N ILE A 46 2.99 6.15 19.68
CA ILE A 46 3.83 5.89 18.50
C ILE A 46 5.23 5.47 18.96
N GLU A 47 5.72 4.36 18.41
CA GLU A 47 7.09 3.90 18.60
C GLU A 47 7.92 4.30 17.38
N TRP A 48 8.76 5.32 17.51
CA TRP A 48 9.52 5.89 16.38
C TRP A 48 10.41 4.88 15.65
N ASN A 49 10.88 3.86 16.36
CA ASN A 49 11.67 2.76 15.78
C ASN A 49 10.90 1.94 14.72
N LYS A 50 9.56 1.95 14.77
CA LYS A 50 8.69 1.23 13.83
C LYS A 50 8.18 2.12 12.70
N VAL A 51 8.38 3.43 12.80
CA VAL A 51 7.92 4.38 11.79
C VAL A 51 8.79 4.25 10.55
N ARG A 52 8.15 4.03 9.40
CA ARG A 52 8.85 3.88 8.12
C ARG A 52 9.28 5.26 7.62
N THR A 53 10.58 5.43 7.39
CA THR A 53 11.15 6.64 6.78
C THR A 53 11.73 6.30 5.41
N TYR A 54 11.36 7.07 4.40
CA TYR A 54 11.96 6.97 3.06
C TYR A 54 12.96 8.10 2.91
N VAL A 55 14.25 7.77 3.02
CA VAL A 55 15.32 8.76 2.91
C VAL A 55 15.53 9.08 1.44
N CYS A 56 15.24 10.32 1.06
CA CYS A 56 15.50 10.83 -0.28
C CYS A 56 17.01 11.14 -0.41
N PRO A 57 17.71 10.62 -1.43
CA PRO A 57 19.09 11.02 -1.68
C PRO A 57 19.15 12.47 -2.18
N ASP A 58 20.34 13.07 -2.12
CA ASP A 58 20.57 14.33 -2.81
C ASP A 58 20.55 14.10 -4.33
N LEU A 59 19.75 14.91 -5.03
CA LEU A 59 19.55 14.83 -6.48
C LEU A 59 20.26 15.98 -7.22
N THR A 60 21.05 16.79 -6.52
CA THR A 60 21.83 17.86 -7.17
C THR A 60 22.79 17.28 -8.21
N GLY A 61 22.70 17.77 -9.45
CA GLY A 61 23.51 17.28 -10.57
C GLY A 61 23.04 15.96 -11.21
N PHE A 62 21.87 15.44 -10.84
CA PHE A 62 21.31 14.22 -11.46
C PHE A 62 20.93 14.47 -12.93
N LYS A 63 21.59 13.76 -13.85
CA LYS A 63 21.44 13.94 -15.31
C LYS A 63 20.42 13.01 -15.96
N VAL A 64 20.04 11.94 -15.26
CA VAL A 64 19.15 10.91 -15.80
C VAL A 64 17.70 11.35 -15.59
N THR A 65 16.89 11.23 -16.63
CA THR A 65 15.45 11.50 -16.57
C THR A 65 14.66 10.19 -16.56
N HIS A 66 13.39 10.25 -16.14
CA HIS A 66 12.53 9.06 -16.07
C HIS A 66 12.34 8.36 -17.43
N SER A 67 12.40 9.13 -18.53
CA SER A 67 12.14 8.66 -19.88
C SER A 67 13.42 8.60 -20.71
N LEU A 68 13.58 7.52 -21.46
CA LEU A 68 14.59 7.42 -22.51
C LEU A 68 14.06 7.97 -23.84
N SER A 69 14.98 8.45 -24.67
CA SER A 69 14.66 8.80 -26.05
C SER A 69 14.52 7.52 -26.88
N TYR A 70 13.53 7.49 -27.78
CA TYR A 70 13.32 6.38 -28.72
C TYR A 70 14.51 6.13 -29.66
N TYR A 71 15.45 7.08 -29.76
CA TYR A 71 16.66 6.97 -30.57
C TYR A 71 17.85 6.33 -29.85
N PHE A 72 17.68 5.84 -28.61
CA PHE A 72 18.75 5.13 -27.90
C PHE A 72 18.84 3.67 -28.37
N PHE A 73 19.86 3.35 -29.19
CA PHE A 73 20.18 1.98 -29.55
C PHE A 73 20.91 1.30 -28.39
N PRO A 74 20.44 0.15 -27.86
CA PRO A 74 21.16 -0.58 -26.84
C PRO A 74 22.52 -1.05 -27.41
N PRO A 75 23.58 -1.07 -26.59
CA PRO A 75 24.86 -1.60 -27.04
C PRO A 75 24.73 -3.08 -27.41
N PRO A 76 25.50 -3.57 -28.40
CA PRO A 76 25.51 -4.97 -28.76
C PRO A 76 25.92 -5.85 -27.56
N PRO A 77 25.41 -7.08 -27.46
CA PRO A 77 25.77 -7.98 -26.37
C PRO A 77 27.29 -8.22 -26.36
N PRO A 78 27.91 -8.35 -25.18
CA PRO A 78 29.32 -8.67 -25.09
C PRO A 78 29.59 -10.00 -25.79
N LYS A 79 30.68 -10.05 -26.57
CA LYS A 79 31.13 -11.28 -27.21
C LYS A 79 31.56 -12.26 -26.11
N LEU A 80 31.15 -13.51 -26.23
CA LEU A 80 31.68 -14.57 -25.36
C LEU A 80 33.14 -14.77 -25.75
N ASP A 81 34.03 -14.66 -24.78
CA ASP A 81 35.44 -14.99 -24.97
C ASP A 81 35.53 -16.50 -25.24
N GLU A 82 36.04 -16.87 -26.43
CA GLU A 82 36.22 -18.26 -26.89
C GLU A 82 37.27 -19.03 -26.07
#